data_AF-A0A0C2WKV5-F1
#
_entry.id   AF-A0A0C2WKV5-F1
#
_cell.length_a   1.000
_cell.length_b   1.000
_cell.length_c   1.000
_cell.angle_alpha   90.00
_cell.angle_beta   90.00
_cell.angle_gamma   90.00
#
_symmetry.space_group_name_H-M   'P 1'
#
loop_
_entity.id
_entity.type
_entity.pdbx_description
1 polymer ?
#
loop_
_entity_poly.entity_id
_entity_poly.type
_entity_poly.pdbx_seq_one_letter_code
_entity_poly.pdbx_strand_id
1 'polypeptide(L)'
;MATLTISADLIHKTYGAQLIGTLVATFLSGMNALQTVVYFRVYHNDIMKLKALVAVIWGLDIIHTAFLWSNLWLYLIINFGQVSDIGAVPK
;
A
#
# COMPACT_ATOMS: atom_id res chain seq x y z
N MET A 1 -2.92 -1.93 34.70
CA MET A 1 -2.76 -0.59 34.07
C MET A 1 -1.59 -0.56 33.10
N ALA A 2 -0.36 -0.94 33.51
CA ALA A 2 0.84 -0.91 32.64
C ALA A 2 0.74 -1.77 31.36
N THR A 3 0.06 -2.92 31.41
CA THR A 3 -0.11 -3.80 30.24
C THR A 3 -1.04 -3.18 29.18
N LEU A 4 -2.07 -2.44 29.59
CA LEU A 4 -3.01 -1.78 28.67
C LEU A 4 -2.37 -0.56 27.99
N THR A 5 -1.49 0.17 28.69
CA THR A 5 -0.75 1.29 28.09
C THR A 5 0.28 0.82 27.06
N ILE A 6 0.91 -0.33 27.28
CA ILE A 6 1.83 -0.94 26.30
C ILE A 6 1.07 -1.36 25.03
N SER A 7 -0.13 -1.95 25.17
CA SER A 7 -0.96 -2.30 24.02
C SER A 7 -1.42 -1.08 23.22
N ALA A 8 -1.84 0.00 23.89
CA ALA A 8 -2.23 1.24 23.22
C ALA A 8 -1.06 1.89 22.46
N ASP A 9 0.14 1.93 23.06
CA ASP A 9 1.33 2.48 22.40
C ASP A 9 1.74 1.68 21.17
N LEU A 10 1.68 0.34 21.25
CA LEU A 10 2.00 -0.55 20.13
C LEU A 10 1.06 -0.34 18.94
N ILE A 11 -0.24 -0.15 19.22
CA ILE A 11 -1.27 0.11 18.23
C ILE A 11 -1.01 1.44 17.53
N HIS A 12 -0.78 2.52 18.28
CA HIS A 12 -0.49 3.85 17.72
C HIS A 12 0.77 3.82 16.85
N LYS A 13 1.82 3.12 17.28
CA LYS A 13 3.06 2.96 16.53
C LYS A 13 2.88 2.14 15.26
N THR A 14 2.01 1.12 15.27
CA THR A 14 1.71 0.29 14.10
C THR A 14 0.96 1.10 13.04
N TYR A 15 -0.03 1.91 13.45
CA TYR A 15 -0.76 2.77 12.51
C TYR A 15 0.07 3.91 11.95
N GLY A 16 0.91 4.54 12.78
CA GLY A 16 1.87 5.53 12.30
C GLY A 16 2.84 4.94 11.29
N ALA A 17 3.38 3.74 11.56
CA ALA A 17 4.26 3.03 10.63
C ALA A 17 3.55 2.66 9.32
N GLN A 18 2.29 2.21 9.37
CA GLN A 18 1.50 1.86 8.20
C GLN A 18 1.17 3.07 7.31
N LEU A 19 0.87 4.23 7.91
CA LEU A 19 0.66 5.49 7.19
C LEU A 19 1.93 5.87 6.41
N ILE A 20 3.08 5.91 7.08
CA ILE A 20 4.36 6.25 6.45
C ILE A 20 4.72 5.22 5.38
N GLY A 21 4.53 3.93 5.65
CA GLY A 21 4.75 2.86 4.68
C GLY A 21 3.91 3.03 3.42
N THR A 22 2.64 3.41 3.57
CA THR A 22 1.72 3.64 2.44
C THR A 22 2.13 4.87 1.62
N LEU A 23 2.60 5.94 2.25
CA LEU A 23 3.13 7.12 1.55
C LEU A 23 4.37 6.79 0.72
N VAL A 24 5.32 6.06 1.32
CA VAL A 24 6.54 5.62 0.63
C VAL A 24 6.19 4.66 -0.52
N ALA A 25 5.28 3.71 -0.29
CA ALA A 25 4.81 2.79 -1.32
C ALA A 25 4.16 3.53 -2.51
N THR A 26 3.33 4.54 -2.23
CA THR A 26 2.69 5.35 -3.27
C THR A 26 3.72 6.12 -4.10
N PHE A 27 4.76 6.67 -3.45
CA PHE A 27 5.85 7.34 -4.16
C PHE A 27 6.65 6.39 -5.07
N LEU A 28 6.98 5.20 -4.55
CA LEU A 28 7.67 4.16 -5.33
C LEU A 28 6.80 3.69 -6.51
N SER A 29 5.49 3.55 -6.33
CA SER A 29 4.56 3.19 -7.41
C SER A 29 4.54 4.25 -8.51
N GLY A 30 4.59 5.54 -8.16
CA GLY A 30 4.75 6.63 -9.13
C GLY A 30 6.05 6.53 -9.94
N MET A 31 7.16 6.19 -9.29
CA MET A 31 8.44 5.97 -9.97
C MET A 31 8.38 4.76 -10.92
N ASN A 32 7.77 3.66 -10.49
CA ASN A 32 7.57 2.47 -11.31
C ASN A 32 6.68 2.77 -12.53
N ALA A 33 5.64 3.59 -12.38
CA ALA A 33 4.82 4.05 -13.49
C ALA A 33 5.63 4.86 -14.51
N LEU A 34 6.47 5.80 -14.06
CA LEU A 34 7.37 6.55 -14.94
C LEU A 34 8.34 5.62 -15.68
N GLN A 35 8.94 4.66 -14.98
CA GLN A 35 9.83 3.67 -15.59
C GLN A 35 9.12 2.86 -16.67
N THR A 36 7.87 2.47 -16.41
CA THR A 36 7.04 1.72 -17.36
C THR A 36 6.75 2.57 -18.61
N VAL A 37 6.35 3.82 -18.44
CA VAL A 37 6.09 4.76 -19.55
C VAL A 37 7.35 5.00 -20.39
N VAL A 38 8.50 5.22 -19.74
CA VAL A 38 9.78 5.41 -20.43
C VAL A 38 10.18 4.16 -21.20
N TYR A 39 10.01 2.97 -20.61
CA TYR A 39 10.29 1.69 -21.27
C TYR A 39 9.46 1.53 -22.55
N PHE A 40 8.15 1.79 -22.47
CA PHE A 40 7.26 1.74 -23.65
C PHE A 40 7.63 2.76 -24.73
N ARG A 41 8.16 3.93 -24.35
CA ARG A 41 8.57 4.99 -25.29
C ARG A 41 9.92 4.71 -25.96
N VAL A 42 10.92 4.25 -25.22
CA VAL A 42 12.29 4.03 -25.73
C VAL A 42 12.38 2.72 -26.52
N TYR A 43 11.70 1.66 -26.08
CA TYR A 43 11.83 0.32 -26.63
C TYR A 43 10.64 -0.08 -27.50
N HIS A 44 10.41 0.68 -28.58
CA HIS A 44 9.34 0.41 -29.54
C HIS A 44 9.43 -1.00 -30.18
N ASN A 45 10.64 -1.48 -30.50
CA ASN A 45 10.86 -2.69 -31.30
C ASN A 45 11.17 -3.96 -30.48
N ASP A 46 10.96 -3.90 -29.16
CA ASP A 46 11.38 -4.94 -28.22
C ASP A 46 10.31 -6.05 -28.04
N ILE A 47 10.75 -7.23 -27.58
CA ILE A 47 9.99 -8.49 -27.59
C ILE A 47 8.66 -8.34 -26.84
N MET A 48 7.52 -8.63 -27.48
CA MET A 48 6.17 -8.42 -26.89
C MET A 48 5.96 -9.11 -25.54
N LYS A 49 6.64 -10.25 -25.28
CA LYS A 49 6.59 -10.95 -23.99
C LYS A 49 7.12 -10.10 -22.83
N LEU A 50 8.19 -9.33 -23.07
CA LEU A 50 8.82 -8.49 -22.05
C LEU A 50 7.94 -7.27 -21.75
N LYS A 51 7.34 -6.69 -22.79
CA LYS A 51 6.32 -5.63 -22.65
C LYS A 51 5.08 -6.09 -21.89
N ALA A 52 4.58 -7.29 -22.17
CA ALA A 52 3.45 -7.86 -21.44
C ALA A 52 3.80 -8.09 -19.96
N LEU A 53 4.99 -8.60 -19.67
CA LEU A 53 5.47 -8.77 -18.29
C LEU A 53 5.53 -7.43 -17.54
N VAL A 54 6.11 -6.40 -18.16
CA VAL A 54 6.20 -5.05 -17.57
C VAL A 54 4.80 -4.47 -17.31
N ALA A 55 3.87 -4.61 -18.26
CA ALA A 55 2.49 -4.16 -18.08
C ALA A 55 1.77 -4.89 -16.95
N VAL A 56 1.98 -6.21 -16.82
CA VAL A 56 1.40 -7.01 -15.73
C VAL A 56 1.96 -6.57 -14.39
N ILE A 57 3.27 -6.39 -14.26
CA ILE A 57 3.91 -5.94 -13.02
C ILE A 57 3.40 -4.56 -12.63
N TRP A 58 3.32 -3.63 -13.59
CA TRP A 58 2.78 -2.30 -13.36
C TRP A 58 1.31 -2.32 -12.92
N GLY A 59 0.48 -3.15 -13.54
CA GLY A 59 -0.91 -3.34 -13.13
C GLY A 59 -1.03 -3.91 -11.71
N LEU A 60 -0.18 -4.89 -11.37
CA LEU A 60 -0.16 -5.50 -10.04
C LEU A 60 0.26 -4.50 -8.95
N ASP A 61 1.22 -3.63 -9.26
CA ASP A 61 1.68 -2.55 -8.38
C ASP A 61 0.58 -1.51 -8.10
N ILE A 62 -0.21 -1.15 -9.12
CA ILE A 62 -1.39 -0.28 -8.93
C ILE A 62 -2.41 -0.93 -8.01
N ILE A 63 -2.74 -2.21 -8.24
CA ILE A 63 -3.71 -2.94 -7.41
C ILE A 63 -3.23 -3.01 -5.96
N HIS A 64 -1.95 -3.33 -5.74
CA HIS A 64 -1.35 -3.36 -4.42
C HIS A 64 -1.43 -1.99 -3.72
N THR A 65 -1.08 -0.92 -4.43
CA THR A 65 -1.14 0.46 -3.90
C THR A 65 -2.57 0.89 -3.58
N ALA A 66 -3.55 0.51 -4.42
CA ALA A 66 -4.97 0.77 -4.17
C ALA A 66 -5.48 0.02 -2.92
N PHE A 67 -5.04 -1.21 -2.69
CA PHE A 67 -5.37 -1.96 -1.48
C PHE A 67 -4.80 -1.30 -0.21
N LEU A 68 -3.58 -0.78 -0.27
CA LEU A 68 -2.99 0.01 0.83
C LEU A 68 -3.82 1.26 1.13
N TRP A 69 -4.28 1.98 0.10
CA TRP A 69 -5.15 3.14 0.26
C TRP A 69 -6.50 2.77 0.86
N SER A 70 -7.11 1.67 0.42
CA SER A 70 -8.38 1.18 0.98
C SER A 70 -8.24 0.79 2.46
N ASN A 71 -7.16 0.09 2.82
CA ASN A 71 -6.85 -0.20 4.21
C ASN A 71 -6.68 1.09 5.01
N LEU A 72 -5.88 2.03 4.51
CA LEU A 72 -5.65 3.29 5.18
C LEU A 72 -6.95 4.07 5.38
N TRP A 73 -7.85 4.13 4.40
CA TRP A 73 -9.15 4.78 4.52
C TRP A 73 -10.03 4.13 5.60
N LEU A 74 -10.07 2.80 5.65
CA LEU A 74 -10.81 2.07 6.69
C LEU A 74 -10.27 2.38 8.09
N TYR A 75 -8.96 2.41 8.27
CA TYR A 75 -8.35 2.68 9.58
C TYR A 75 -8.42 4.15 9.99
N LEU A 76 -8.18 5.07 9.05
CA LEU A 76 -8.02 6.50 9.35
C LEU A 76 -9.33 7.30 9.29
N ILE A 77 -10.33 6.83 8.55
CA ILE A 77 -11.60 7.57 8.39
C ILE A 77 -12.75 6.80 9.01
N ILE A 78 -12.93 5.54 8.62
CA ILE A 78 -14.10 4.76 9.05
C ILE A 78 -13.99 4.38 10.53
N ASN A 79 -12.82 3.91 10.97
CA ASN A 79 -12.58 3.49 12.36
C ASN A 79 -11.80 4.53 13.17
N PHE A 80 -11.88 5.82 12.79
CA PHE A 80 -11.13 6.87 13.47
C PHE A 80 -11.55 6.97 14.95
N GLY A 81 -10.64 6.61 15.86
CA GLY A 81 -10.87 6.62 17.31
C GLY A 81 -11.50 5.35 17.88
N GLN A 82 -11.84 4.34 17.06
CA GLN A 82 -12.35 3.04 17.51
C GLN A 82 -11.22 1.99 17.48
N VAL A 83 -10.36 2.04 18.48
CA VAL A 83 -9.25 1.08 18.68
C VAL A 83 -9.75 -0.30 19.16
N SER A 84 -11.03 -0.41 19.54
CA SER A 84 -11.56 -1.56 20.28
C SER A 84 -11.98 -2.79 19.45
N ASP A 85 -12.21 -2.68 18.13
CA ASP A 85 -12.86 -3.77 17.36
C ASP A 85 -12.01 -4.44 16.25
N ILE A 86 -10.78 -4.00 16.08
CA ILE A 86 -9.80 -4.50 15.09
C ILE A 86 -9.29 -5.93 15.37
N GLY A 87 -9.67 -6.54 16.51
CA GLY A 87 -9.36 -7.92 16.88
C GLY A 87 -10.50 -8.93 16.67
N ALA A 88 -11.68 -8.49 16.23
CA ALA A 88 -12.82 -9.39 16.05
C ALA A 88 -12.73 -10.11 14.69
N VAL A 89 -11.89 -11.15 14.61
CA VAL A 89 -12.03 -12.18 13.58
C VAL A 89 -13.37 -12.89 13.83
N PRO A 90 -14.37 -12.79 12.92
CA PRO A 90 -15.58 -13.58 13.06
C PRO A 90 -15.17 -15.05 12.84
N LYS A 91 -15.39 -15.86 13.88
CA LYS A 91 -15.35 -17.32 13.84
C LYS A 91 -16.27 -17.89 12.76
#